data_AF-A0A2X2UJE4-F1
#
_entry.id   AF-A0A2X2UJE4-F1
#
_cell.length_a   1.000
_cell.length_b   1.000
_cell.length_c   1.000
_cell.angle_alpha   90.00
_cell.angle_beta   90.00
_cell.angle_gamma   90.00
#
_symmetry.space_group_name_H-M   'P 1'
#
loop_
_entity.id
_entity.type
_entity.pdbx_description
1 polymer ?
#
loop_
_entity_poly.entity_id
_entity_poly.type
_entity_poly.pdbx_seq_one_letter_code
_entity_poly.pdbx_strand_id
1 'polypeptide(L)'
;MKNIAEMQAEEYGTTAAEIVVAGAMKLYLQNMEPREAVRKVAAVYEPKVIRLDSGEAVPVQSIIDGAKYAAFIDEAVTFAAQEMRERGDDVAGRVVEGLKTVDGKHMAETASVELMSFIEDAYLCLKRR
;
A
#
# COMPACT_ATOMS: atom_id res chain seq x y z
N MET A 1 -15.58 6.20 6.10
CA MET A 1 -14.19 5.97 5.63
C MET A 1 -14.25 4.92 4.55
N LYS A 2 -13.40 5.08 3.54
CA LYS A 2 -13.39 4.30 2.29
C LYS A 2 -13.00 2.83 2.58
N ASN A 3 -13.47 1.89 1.76
CA ASN A 3 -12.95 0.52 1.67
C ASN A 3 -11.59 0.55 0.92
N ILE A 4 -10.70 -0.45 1.09
CA ILE A 4 -9.47 -0.54 0.26
C ILE A 4 -9.81 -0.42 -1.23
N ALA A 5 -10.93 -1.00 -1.69
CA ALA A 5 -11.35 -0.89 -3.08
C ALA A 5 -11.62 0.54 -3.56
N GLU A 6 -12.00 1.42 -2.64
CA GLU A 6 -12.34 2.83 -2.89
C GLU A 6 -11.13 3.76 -2.75
N MET A 7 -9.98 3.27 -2.26
CA MET A 7 -8.71 4.02 -2.25
C MET A 7 -8.26 4.25 -3.70
N GLN A 8 -8.03 5.50 -4.11
CA GLN A 8 -7.55 5.82 -5.45
C GLN A 8 -6.04 5.96 -5.41
N ALA A 9 -5.32 5.24 -6.28
CA ALA A 9 -3.85 5.23 -6.25
C ALA A 9 -3.25 6.63 -6.51
N GLU A 10 -3.98 7.45 -7.27
CA GLU A 10 -3.68 8.83 -7.59
C GLU A 10 -3.71 9.75 -6.36
N GLU A 11 -4.41 9.37 -5.28
CA GLU A 11 -4.42 10.10 -4.01
C GLU A 11 -3.12 9.86 -3.19
N TYR A 12 -2.35 8.82 -3.52
CA TYR A 12 -1.18 8.36 -2.76
C TYR A 12 0.14 8.48 -3.53
N GLY A 13 0.20 9.27 -4.61
CA GLY A 13 1.43 9.43 -5.37
C GLY A 13 1.61 10.83 -5.93
N THR A 14 2.78 11.39 -5.70
CA THR A 14 3.21 12.69 -6.27
C THR A 14 3.93 12.52 -7.61
N THR A 15 4.37 11.30 -7.91
CA THR A 15 5.02 10.92 -9.16
C THR A 15 4.33 9.73 -9.81
N ALA A 16 4.56 9.50 -11.10
CA ALA A 16 4.03 8.33 -11.80
C ALA A 16 4.49 7.00 -11.18
N ALA A 17 5.72 6.94 -10.67
CA ALA A 17 6.25 5.75 -10.00
C ALA A 17 5.48 5.47 -8.71
N GLU A 18 5.24 6.49 -7.88
CA GLU A 18 4.48 6.34 -6.63
C GLU A 18 3.03 5.92 -6.90
N ILE A 19 2.38 6.50 -7.91
CA ILE A 19 1.00 6.13 -8.30
C ILE A 19 0.96 4.65 -8.70
N VAL A 20 1.93 4.18 -9.50
CA VAL A 20 2.02 2.77 -9.90
C VAL A 20 2.25 1.86 -8.69
N VAL A 21 3.13 2.25 -7.76
CA VAL A 21 3.40 1.50 -6.53
C VAL A 21 2.16 1.43 -5.62
N ALA A 22 1.48 2.56 -5.39
CA ALA A 22 0.23 2.60 -4.62
C ALA A 22 -0.84 1.70 -5.25
N GLY A 23 -0.94 1.70 -6.59
CA GLY A 23 -1.80 0.79 -7.34
C GLY A 23 -1.45 -0.69 -7.12
N ALA A 24 -0.16 -1.03 -7.14
CA ALA A 24 0.31 -2.39 -6.87
C ALA A 24 0.01 -2.84 -5.42
N MET A 25 0.29 -1.98 -4.44
CA MET A 25 0.00 -2.23 -3.02
C MET A 25 -1.50 -2.43 -2.79
N LYS A 26 -2.34 -1.60 -3.40
CA LYS A 26 -3.80 -1.75 -3.38
C LYS A 26 -4.21 -3.10 -3.96
N LEU A 27 -3.77 -3.42 -5.18
CA LEU A 27 -4.12 -4.67 -5.85
C LEU A 27 -3.70 -5.89 -5.02
N TYR A 28 -2.51 -5.86 -4.44
CA TYR A 28 -1.98 -6.92 -3.59
C TYR A 28 -2.87 -7.17 -2.36
N LEU A 29 -3.22 -6.10 -1.63
CA LEU A 29 -4.09 -6.22 -0.45
C LEU A 29 -5.53 -6.64 -0.81
N GLN A 30 -6.05 -6.21 -1.97
CA GLN A 30 -7.40 -6.58 -2.42
C GLN A 30 -7.54 -8.07 -2.75
N ASN A 31 -6.46 -8.72 -3.16
CA ASN A 31 -6.46 -10.13 -3.53
C ASN A 31 -6.09 -11.07 -2.37
N MET A 32 -5.94 -10.54 -1.15
CA MET A 32 -5.73 -11.33 0.06
C MET A 32 -7.03 -11.61 0.82
N GLU A 33 -7.00 -12.66 1.64
CA GLU A 33 -8.01 -12.83 2.68
C GLU A 33 -7.96 -11.65 3.67
N PRO A 34 -9.11 -11.08 4.09
CA PRO A 34 -9.12 -9.87 4.92
C PRO A 34 -8.25 -9.91 6.18
N ARG A 35 -8.23 -11.03 6.93
CA ARG A 35 -7.39 -11.13 8.14
C ARG A 35 -5.92 -11.21 7.79
N GLU A 36 -5.57 -11.83 6.67
CA GLU A 36 -4.20 -11.80 6.16
C GLU A 36 -3.76 -10.40 5.75
N ALA A 37 -4.60 -9.66 5.03
CA ALA A 37 -4.32 -8.27 4.65
C ALA A 37 -4.06 -7.39 5.90
N VAL A 38 -4.89 -7.52 6.95
CA VAL A 38 -4.67 -6.82 8.23
C VAL A 38 -3.31 -7.19 8.82
N ARG A 39 -2.97 -8.48 8.87
CA ARG A 39 -1.67 -8.93 9.42
C ARG A 39 -0.49 -8.38 8.62
N LYS A 40 -0.59 -8.38 7.29
CA LYS A 40 0.45 -7.89 6.40
C LYS A 40 0.74 -6.40 6.65
N VAL A 41 -0.31 -5.57 6.69
CA VAL A 41 -0.17 -4.14 6.96
C VAL A 41 0.31 -3.87 8.40
N ALA A 42 -0.23 -4.58 9.39
CA ALA A 42 0.16 -4.42 10.79
C ALA A 42 1.60 -4.87 11.09
N ALA A 43 2.21 -5.69 10.22
CA ALA A 43 3.63 -6.04 10.35
C ALA A 43 4.54 -4.84 10.02
N VAL A 44 4.08 -3.95 9.15
CA VAL A 44 4.80 -2.77 8.65
C VAL A 44 4.51 -1.52 9.48
N TYR A 45 3.23 -1.29 9.77
CA TYR A 45 2.73 -0.11 10.46
C TYR A 45 2.32 -0.46 11.89
N GLU A 46 3.02 0.11 12.87
CA GLU A 46 2.67 0.04 14.28
C GLU A 46 1.80 1.25 14.64
N PRO A 47 0.48 1.08 14.79
CA PRO A 47 -0.41 2.17 15.15
C PRO A 47 -0.21 2.56 16.62
N LYS A 48 0.15 3.81 16.88
CA LYS A 48 0.08 4.39 18.24
C LYS A 48 -0.98 5.48 18.26
N VAL A 49 -2.17 5.08 18.70
CA VAL A 49 -3.38 5.89 18.63
C VAL A 49 -3.95 6.17 20.02
N ILE A 50 -4.49 7.37 20.21
CA ILE A 50 -5.43 7.67 21.30
C ILE A 50 -6.81 7.24 20.83
N ARG A 51 -7.52 6.48 21.68
CA ARG A 51 -8.93 6.14 21.44
C ARG A 51 -9.80 7.18 22.12
N LEU A 52 -10.63 7.86 21.33
CA LEU A 52 -11.64 8.78 21.83
C LEU A 52 -12.88 7.97 22.28
N ASP A 53 -13.67 8.55 23.18
CA ASP A 53 -14.94 7.95 23.64
C ASP A 53 -15.95 7.74 22.49
N SER A 54 -15.80 8.49 21.40
CA SER A 54 -16.55 8.30 20.15
C SER A 54 -16.20 7.00 19.40
N GLY A 55 -15.14 6.29 19.82
CA GLY A 55 -14.58 5.13 19.14
C GLY A 55 -13.58 5.48 18.03
N GLU A 56 -13.38 6.78 17.75
CA GLU A 56 -12.37 7.24 16.80
C GLU A 56 -10.95 7.04 17.34
N ALA A 57 -10.01 6.76 16.44
CA ALA A 57 -8.60 6.57 16.77
C ALA A 57 -7.78 7.70 16.17
N VAL A 58 -7.09 8.46 17.01
CA VAL A 58 -6.23 9.58 16.61
C VAL A 58 -4.77 9.14 16.66
N PRO A 59 -4.03 9.11 15.53
CA PRO A 59 -2.61 8.77 15.54
C PRO A 59 -1.80 9.83 16.29
N VAL A 60 -0.91 9.39 17.18
CA VAL A 60 -0.05 10.27 17.98
C VAL A 60 1.42 10.05 17.65
N GLN A 61 1.81 8.78 17.45
CA GLN A 61 3.20 8.43 17.15
C GLN A 61 3.29 7.08 16.43
N SER A 62 2.47 6.87 15.40
CA SER A 62 2.54 5.64 14.63
C SER A 62 3.90 5.51 13.94
N ILE A 63 4.40 4.28 13.85
CA ILE A 63 5.73 3.99 13.32
C ILE A 63 5.58 3.10 12.08
N ILE A 64 6.25 3.49 11.00
CA ILE A 64 6.43 2.63 9.82
C ILE A 64 7.85 2.06 9.89
N ASP A 65 7.95 0.74 9.91
CA ASP A 65 9.23 0.05 9.80
C ASP A 65 9.68 0.09 8.34
N GLY A 66 10.69 0.92 8.04
CA GLY A 66 11.14 1.17 6.67
C GLY A 66 11.64 -0.09 5.94
N ALA A 67 12.27 -1.03 6.65
CA ALA A 67 12.74 -2.27 6.03
C ALA A 67 11.57 -3.18 5.65
N LYS A 68 10.57 -3.27 6.53
CA LYS A 68 9.36 -4.04 6.22
C LYS A 68 8.48 -3.36 5.18
N TYR A 69 8.47 -2.02 5.15
CA TYR A 69 7.75 -1.27 4.13
C TYR A 69 8.37 -1.48 2.74
N ALA A 70 9.69 -1.43 2.64
CA ALA A 70 10.41 -1.78 1.42
C ALA A 70 10.07 -3.20 0.94
N ALA A 71 10.15 -4.19 1.83
CA ALA A 71 9.79 -5.58 1.50
C ALA A 71 8.32 -5.72 1.08
N PHE A 72 7.42 -4.99 1.74
CA PHE A 72 6.00 -4.96 1.36
C PHE A 72 5.78 -4.39 -0.04
N ILE A 73 6.49 -3.31 -0.41
CA ILE A 73 6.46 -2.75 -1.76
C ILE A 73 6.96 -3.79 -2.76
N ASP A 74 8.10 -4.42 -2.51
CA ASP A 74 8.69 -5.42 -3.41
C ASP A 74 7.74 -6.62 -3.63
N GLU A 75 7.10 -7.11 -2.57
CA GLU A 75 6.08 -8.16 -2.64
C GLU A 75 4.89 -7.71 -3.50
N ALA A 76 4.36 -6.51 -3.25
CA ALA A 76 3.20 -5.99 -3.96
C ALA A 76 3.49 -5.76 -5.45
N VAL A 77 4.66 -5.21 -5.77
CA VAL A 77 5.14 -4.99 -7.14
C VAL A 77 5.30 -6.33 -7.87
N THR A 78 5.89 -7.32 -7.21
CA THR A 78 6.06 -8.67 -7.77
C THR A 78 4.71 -9.31 -8.08
N PHE A 79 3.78 -9.23 -7.13
CA PHE A 79 2.42 -9.73 -7.31
C PHE A 79 1.70 -9.04 -8.47
N ALA A 80 1.68 -7.70 -8.47
CA ALA A 80 1.00 -6.93 -9.51
C ALA A 80 1.61 -7.18 -10.90
N ALA A 81 2.93 -7.30 -10.99
CA ALA A 81 3.60 -7.63 -12.26
C ALA A 81 3.18 -9.03 -12.77
N GLN A 82 2.98 -9.99 -11.87
CA GLN A 82 2.48 -11.32 -12.25
C GLN A 82 1.04 -11.26 -12.76
N GLU A 83 0.14 -10.63 -12.01
CA GLU A 83 -1.27 -10.44 -12.42
C GLU A 83 -1.39 -9.74 -13.77
N MET A 84 -0.58 -8.71 -14.01
CA MET A 84 -0.60 -7.98 -15.29
C MET A 84 -0.04 -8.82 -16.44
N ARG A 85 0.95 -9.69 -16.20
CA ARG A 85 1.44 -10.62 -17.24
C ARG A 85 0.36 -11.62 -17.63
N GLU A 86 -0.44 -12.11 -16.69
CA GLU A 86 -1.54 -13.03 -16.95
C GLU A 86 -2.66 -12.37 -17.76
N ARG A 87 -2.89 -11.08 -17.55
CA ARG A 87 -3.83 -10.28 -18.36
C ARG A 87 -3.38 -10.11 -19.81
N GLY A 88 -2.08 -9.93 -20.05
CA GLY A 88 -1.44 -10.04 -21.36
C GLY A 88 -1.77 -8.97 -22.41
N ASP A 89 -2.57 -7.94 -22.08
CA ASP A 89 -2.87 -6.83 -23.00
C ASP A 89 -1.80 -5.72 -23.01
N ASP A 90 -1.80 -4.87 -24.03
CA ASP A 90 -0.80 -3.80 -24.21
C ASP A 90 -0.72 -2.83 -23.02
N VAL A 91 -1.86 -2.59 -22.35
CA VAL A 91 -1.93 -1.72 -21.18
C VAL A 91 -1.24 -2.39 -20.00
N ALA A 92 -1.52 -3.68 -19.78
CA ALA A 92 -0.87 -4.49 -18.77
C ALA A 92 0.65 -4.58 -19.00
N GLY A 93 1.09 -4.71 -20.26
CA GLY A 93 2.50 -4.66 -20.63
C GLY A 93 3.21 -3.38 -20.18
N ARG A 94 2.58 -2.21 -20.37
CA ARG A 94 3.14 -0.92 -19.91
C ARG A 94 3.24 -0.83 -18.40
N VAL A 95 2.27 -1.39 -17.67
CA VAL A 95 2.30 -1.45 -16.20
C VAL A 95 3.46 -2.33 -15.73
N VAL A 96 3.66 -3.50 -16.35
CA VAL A 96 4.79 -4.39 -16.01
C VAL A 96 6.14 -3.69 -16.23
N GLU A 97 6.31 -2.94 -17.32
CA GLU A 97 7.56 -2.18 -17.54
C GLU A 97 7.77 -1.09 -16.49
N GLY A 98 6.71 -0.36 -16.09
CA GLY A 98 6.81 0.63 -15.01
C GLY A 98 7.14 0.00 -13.65
N LEU A 99 6.65 -1.20 -13.37
CA LEU A 99 6.93 -1.93 -12.14
C LEU A 99 8.38 -2.44 -12.06
N LYS A 100 9.04 -2.74 -13.18
CA LYS A 100 10.44 -3.20 -13.19
C LYS A 100 11.44 -2.17 -12.67
N THR A 101 11.09 -0.89 -12.72
CA THR A 101 11.97 0.19 -12.24
C THR A 101 11.81 0.47 -10.76
N VAL A 102 10.87 -0.21 -10.09
CA VAL A 102 10.64 -0.01 -8.66
C VAL A 102 11.65 -0.81 -7.85
N ASP A 103 12.32 -0.13 -6.94
CA ASP A 103 13.13 -0.71 -5.87
C ASP A 103 12.48 -0.31 -4.54
N GLY A 104 11.98 -1.27 -3.78
CA GLY A 104 11.22 -1.00 -2.55
C GLY A 104 12.03 -0.24 -1.51
N LYS A 105 13.35 -0.47 -1.44
CA LYS A 105 14.24 0.26 -0.53
C LYS A 105 14.34 1.73 -0.93
N HIS A 106 14.63 2.02 -2.19
CA HIS A 106 14.69 3.39 -2.70
C HIS A 106 13.34 4.10 -2.49
N MET A 107 12.22 3.41 -2.75
CA MET A 107 10.89 3.95 -2.47
C MET A 107 10.66 4.25 -1.00
N ALA A 108 11.02 3.35 -0.08
CA ALA A 108 10.88 3.63 1.34
C ALA A 108 11.75 4.82 1.82
N GLU A 109 12.89 5.08 1.17
CA GLU A 109 13.79 6.19 1.50
C GLU A 109 13.34 7.54 0.93
N THR A 110 12.68 7.54 -0.24
CA THR A 110 12.33 8.78 -0.96
C THR A 110 10.83 9.02 -1.12
N ALA A 111 9.98 8.15 -0.56
CA ALA A 111 8.54 8.25 -0.68
C ALA A 111 8.03 9.59 -0.15
N SER A 112 7.08 10.15 -0.89
CA SER A 112 6.26 11.27 -0.46
C SER A 112 5.42 10.92 0.76
N VAL A 113 4.94 11.96 1.45
CA VAL A 113 4.05 11.79 2.61
C VAL A 113 2.74 11.12 2.15
N GLU A 114 2.29 11.44 0.95
CA GLU A 114 1.11 10.87 0.30
C GLU A 114 1.26 9.35 0.15
N LEU A 115 2.38 8.87 -0.42
CA LEU A 115 2.62 7.43 -0.55
C LEU A 115 2.74 6.76 0.81
N MET A 116 3.43 7.38 1.76
CA MET A 116 3.55 6.85 3.12
C MET A 116 2.19 6.77 3.83
N SER A 117 1.25 7.68 3.53
CA SER A 117 -0.09 7.68 4.15
C SER A 117 -0.95 6.50 3.69
N PHE A 118 -0.61 5.86 2.56
CA PHE A 118 -1.31 4.68 2.06
C PHE A 118 -1.39 3.57 3.11
N ILE A 119 -0.28 3.28 3.80
CA ILE A 119 -0.22 2.11 4.70
C ILE A 119 -1.09 2.31 5.95
N GLU A 120 -1.18 3.55 6.42
CA GLU A 120 -2.05 3.94 7.53
C GLU A 120 -3.53 3.86 7.13
N ASP A 121 -3.88 4.46 5.99
CA ASP A 121 -5.25 4.40 5.49
C ASP A 121 -5.68 2.95 5.21
N ALA A 122 -4.82 2.14 4.58
CA ALA A 122 -5.06 0.73 4.35
C ALA A 122 -5.30 -0.03 5.67
N TYR A 123 -4.49 0.24 6.71
CA TYR A 123 -4.68 -0.35 8.04
C TYR A 123 -6.07 -0.01 8.60
N LEU A 124 -6.45 1.27 8.59
CA LEU A 124 -7.73 1.73 9.12
C LEU A 124 -8.93 1.18 8.33
N CYS A 125 -8.81 1.09 7.01
CA CYS A 125 -9.82 0.50 6.13
C CYS A 125 -10.04 -0.98 6.43
N LEU A 126 -8.96 -1.74 6.64
CA LEU A 126 -9.02 -3.19 6.87
C LEU A 126 -9.49 -3.55 8.29
N LYS A 127 -9.13 -2.75 9.31
CA LYS A 127 -9.48 -3.02 10.72
C LYS A 127 -10.96 -2.85 11.07
N ARG A 128 -11.73 -2.11 10.25
CA ARG A 128 -13.15 -1.82 10.49
C ARG A 128 -14.11 -2.87 9.89
N ARG A 129 -13.59 -3.90 9.22
CA ARG A 129 -14.36 -5.03 8.67
C ARG A 129 -14.56 -6.15 9.69
#